data_AF-A0AA37NQ68-F1
#
_entry.id   AF-A0AA37NQ68-F1
#
_cell.length_a   1.000
_cell.length_b   1.000
_cell.length_c   1.000
_cell.angle_alpha   90.00
_cell.angle_beta   90.00
_cell.angle_gamma   90.00
#
_symmetry.space_group_name_H-M   'P 1'
#
loop_
_entity.id
_entity.type
_entity.pdbx_description
1 polymer ?
#
loop_
_entity_poly.entity_id
_entity_poly.type
_entity_poly.pdbx_seq_one_letter_code
_entity_poly.pdbx_strand_id
1 'polypeptide(L)'
;MNRCPTARFSFLFAPLLACALLCGAVLPAAAQVVAPLGGVRTFPENALRGTLAINSTVDAQLDGKAIRMAPGMRLLSPQNTLVMAHTVIGQKFTVNYVVEASTGMLLTAWILSKDEAAQPRKGATATDRNFIFESEIPKR
;
A
#
# COMPACT_ATOMS: atom_id res chain seq x y z
N MET A 1 73.64 6.01 10.56
CA MET A 1 73.45 7.26 9.80
C MET A 1 72.40 8.13 10.47
N ASN A 2 72.85 9.31 10.92
CA ASN A 2 72.15 10.59 10.85
C ASN A 2 71.00 10.80 11.85
N ARG A 3 71.38 11.41 12.98
CA ARG A 3 70.53 12.04 13.99
C ARG A 3 69.88 13.32 13.44
N CYS A 4 68.69 13.67 13.91
CA CYS A 4 68.44 14.81 14.82
C CYS A 4 67.04 15.46 14.64
N PRO A 5 66.39 15.83 15.76
CA PRO A 5 65.09 16.51 15.84
C PRO A 5 65.26 18.04 15.84
N THR A 6 64.23 18.84 15.52
CA THR A 6 64.06 20.17 16.17
C THR A 6 62.69 20.83 15.93
N ALA A 7 62.12 21.31 17.04
CA ALA A 7 61.39 22.58 17.27
C ALA A 7 60.16 22.92 16.39
N ARG A 8 58.93 22.89 16.94
CA ARG A 8 58.30 23.95 17.74
C ARG A 8 58.26 25.31 17.03
N PHE A 9 57.11 25.65 16.46
CA PHE A 9 56.66 27.04 16.45
C PHE A 9 55.21 27.10 16.95
N SER A 10 55.10 27.61 18.17
CA SER A 10 53.85 27.98 18.82
C SER A 10 53.45 29.34 18.26
N PHE A 11 52.29 29.44 17.62
CA PHE A 11 51.60 30.72 17.48
C PHE A 11 50.22 30.57 18.12
N LEU A 12 50.21 30.87 19.42
CA LEU A 12 49.03 31.30 20.15
C LEU A 12 48.67 32.70 19.64
N PHE A 13 47.54 32.87 18.97
CA PHE A 13 46.76 34.10 19.02
C PHE A 13 45.27 33.76 18.95
N ALA A 14 44.53 34.42 19.84
CA ALA A 14 43.27 34.04 20.42
C ALA A 14 42.04 34.46 19.58
N PRO A 15 40.81 34.04 19.97
CA PRO A 15 39.59 34.05 19.16
C PRO A 15 38.75 35.33 19.33
N LEU A 16 37.92 35.69 18.36
CA LEU A 16 36.73 36.53 18.59
C LEU A 16 35.75 36.53 17.40
N LEU A 17 34.50 36.18 17.71
CA LEU A 17 33.23 36.63 17.12
C LEU A 17 33.06 36.66 15.59
N ALA A 18 32.25 35.71 15.09
CA ALA A 18 31.17 36.06 14.16
C ALA A 18 29.97 35.17 14.48
N CYS A 19 29.01 35.75 15.18
CA CYS A 19 27.71 35.18 15.49
C CYS A 19 26.76 35.47 14.32
N ALA A 20 25.83 34.55 14.12
CA ALA A 20 24.55 34.69 13.43
C ALA A 20 24.48 34.47 11.91
N LEU A 21 23.35 33.82 11.57
CA LEU A 21 22.71 33.55 10.29
C LEU A 21 23.01 32.18 9.69
N LEU A 22 22.05 31.30 9.38
CA LEU A 22 20.59 31.28 9.49
C LEU A 22 20.16 29.85 9.07
N CYS A 23 18.98 29.42 9.54
CA CYS A 23 18.19 28.32 9.00
C CYS A 23 18.68 26.88 9.29
N GLY A 24 18.37 26.42 10.50
CA GLY A 24 18.13 25.00 10.75
C GLY A 24 17.08 24.48 9.76
N ALA A 25 17.48 23.51 8.94
CA ALA A 25 16.58 22.75 8.09
C ALA A 25 15.66 21.91 8.99
N VAL A 26 14.51 22.47 9.34
CA VAL A 26 13.40 21.73 9.94
C VAL A 26 12.82 20.87 8.81
N LEU A 27 13.32 19.65 8.67
CA LEU A 27 12.71 18.64 7.80
C LEU A 27 11.27 18.41 8.28
N PRO A 28 10.23 18.61 7.45
CA PRO A 28 8.90 18.20 7.84
C PRO A 28 8.85 16.67 7.89
N ALA A 29 8.82 16.14 9.12
CA ALA A 29 8.59 14.71 9.41
C ALA A 29 7.12 14.33 9.15
N ALA A 30 6.58 14.63 7.97
CA ALA A 30 5.21 14.34 7.58
C ALA A 30 5.17 13.12 6.65
N ALA A 31 5.31 11.90 7.19
CA ALA A 31 5.05 10.69 6.40
C ALA A 31 4.77 9.39 7.20
N GLN A 32 4.40 9.45 8.47
CA GLN A 32 3.87 8.27 9.17
C GLN A 32 2.35 8.41 9.29
N VAL A 33 1.65 8.14 8.18
CA VAL A 33 0.19 7.95 8.20
C VAL A 33 -0.07 6.63 8.93
N VAL A 34 -0.18 6.72 10.25
CA VAL A 34 -0.73 5.65 11.07
C VAL A 34 -2.23 5.65 10.77
N ALA A 35 -2.68 4.71 9.92
CA ALA A 35 -4.09 4.52 9.68
C ALA A 35 -4.80 4.26 11.03
N PRO A 36 -5.91 4.93 11.34
CA PRO A 36 -6.59 4.80 12.61
C PRO A 36 -7.03 3.34 12.84
N LEU A 37 -6.68 2.79 13.99
CA LEU A 37 -7.12 1.47 14.44
C LEU A 37 -8.64 1.53 14.70
N GLY A 38 -9.44 1.00 13.77
CA GLY A 38 -10.89 0.86 13.93
C GLY A 38 -11.77 1.90 13.22
N GLY A 39 -11.18 2.81 12.44
CA GLY A 39 -11.93 3.66 11.51
C GLY A 39 -12.09 3.01 10.13
N VAL A 40 -13.08 3.46 9.35
CA VAL A 40 -13.12 3.17 7.90
C VAL A 40 -11.79 3.65 7.31
N ARG A 41 -10.97 2.73 6.81
CA ARG A 41 -9.67 3.10 6.24
C ARG A 41 -9.84 3.84 4.93
N THR A 42 -8.97 4.81 4.69
CA THR A 42 -8.90 5.51 3.41
C THR A 42 -8.21 4.60 2.40
N PHE A 43 -8.88 4.34 1.28
CA PHE A 43 -8.31 3.64 0.14
C PHE A 43 -7.84 4.65 -0.93
N PRO A 44 -6.78 4.34 -1.68
CA PRO A 44 -6.36 5.20 -2.77
C PRO A 44 -7.41 5.25 -3.89
N GLU A 45 -7.45 6.35 -4.64
CA GLU A 45 -8.51 6.62 -5.63
C GLU A 45 -8.50 5.63 -6.82
N ASN A 46 -7.34 5.06 -7.11
CA ASN A 46 -7.16 4.04 -8.15
C ASN A 46 -7.51 2.62 -7.66
N ALA A 47 -7.92 2.43 -6.40
CA ALA A 47 -8.34 1.14 -5.91
C ALA A 47 -9.72 0.76 -6.46
N LEU A 48 -9.78 -0.40 -7.10
CA LEU A 48 -11.01 -1.01 -7.62
C LEU A 48 -11.54 -2.05 -6.63
N ARG A 49 -12.85 -2.31 -6.69
CA ARG A 49 -13.50 -3.40 -5.95
C ARG A 49 -13.54 -4.66 -6.81
N GLY A 50 -13.36 -5.83 -6.19
CA GLY A 50 -13.54 -7.12 -6.84
C GLY A 50 -13.46 -8.30 -5.86
N THR A 51 -13.55 -9.50 -6.40
CA THR A 51 -13.40 -10.77 -5.67
C THR A 51 -12.05 -11.40 -6.01
N LEU A 52 -11.18 -11.55 -5.02
CA LEU A 52 -9.86 -12.14 -5.18
C LEU A 52 -9.86 -13.58 -4.67
N ALA A 53 -9.47 -14.53 -5.53
CA ALA A 53 -9.16 -15.90 -5.17
C ALA A 53 -7.66 -16.13 -5.32
N ILE A 54 -6.98 -16.55 -4.26
CA ILE A 54 -5.53 -16.77 -4.30
C ILE A 54 -5.28 -18.23 -4.71
N ASN A 55 -4.63 -18.44 -5.86
CA ASN A 55 -4.38 -19.77 -6.39
C ASN A 55 -2.98 -20.28 -6.00
N SER A 56 -1.99 -19.39 -5.99
CA SER A 56 -0.60 -19.69 -5.62
C SER A 56 0.04 -18.45 -5.00
N THR A 57 1.35 -18.50 -4.73
CA THR A 57 2.12 -17.34 -4.23
C THR A 57 2.41 -16.28 -5.29
N VAL A 58 2.16 -16.58 -6.57
CA VAL A 58 2.43 -15.68 -7.71
C VAL A 58 1.22 -15.46 -8.61
N ASP A 59 0.24 -16.37 -8.60
CA ASP A 59 -0.96 -16.29 -9.43
C ASP A 59 -2.23 -16.24 -8.57
N ALA A 60 -3.22 -15.49 -9.02
CA ALA A 60 -4.53 -15.34 -8.41
C ALA A 60 -5.61 -15.24 -9.49
N GLN A 61 -6.87 -15.25 -9.08
CA GLN A 61 -8.01 -14.92 -9.91
C GLN A 61 -8.71 -13.71 -9.32
N LEU A 62 -8.99 -12.73 -10.16
CA LEU A 62 -9.71 -11.51 -9.83
C LEU A 62 -11.00 -11.48 -10.64
N ASP A 63 -12.14 -11.49 -9.96
CA ASP A 63 -13.47 -11.57 -10.57
C ASP A 63 -13.60 -12.76 -11.56
N GLY A 64 -12.93 -13.88 -11.24
CA GLY A 64 -12.87 -15.08 -12.09
C GLY A 64 -11.86 -15.02 -13.23
N LYS A 65 -11.16 -13.89 -13.44
CA LYS A 65 -10.10 -13.75 -14.44
C LYS A 65 -8.73 -13.98 -13.81
N ALA A 66 -7.90 -14.80 -14.45
CA ALA A 66 -6.52 -15.01 -14.00
C ALA A 66 -5.72 -13.68 -14.02
N ILE A 67 -4.98 -13.43 -12.93
CA ILE A 67 -4.09 -12.29 -12.76
C ILE A 67 -2.80 -12.74 -12.06
N ARG A 68 -1.67 -12.12 -12.44
CA ARG A 68 -0.38 -12.32 -11.78
C ARG A 68 -0.19 -11.32 -10.66
N MET A 69 0.36 -11.77 -9.56
CA MET A 69 0.70 -10.94 -8.40
C MET A 69 2.09 -10.34 -8.58
N ALA A 70 2.23 -9.07 -8.22
CA ALA A 70 3.50 -8.38 -8.30
C ALA A 70 4.50 -8.98 -7.30
N PRO A 71 5.82 -8.93 -7.58
CA PRO A 71 6.84 -9.25 -6.59
C PRO A 71 6.67 -8.34 -5.36
N GLY A 72 6.36 -8.92 -4.21
CA GLY A 72 6.08 -8.15 -2.99
C GLY A 72 4.62 -7.69 -2.83
N MET A 73 3.67 -8.29 -3.55
CA MET A 73 2.24 -8.02 -3.38
C MET A 73 1.83 -8.09 -1.91
N ARG A 74 1.11 -7.05 -1.45
CA ARG A 74 0.63 -6.92 -0.07
C ARG A 74 -0.84 -7.29 0.01
N LEU A 75 -1.16 -8.30 0.81
CA LEU A 75 -2.52 -8.62 1.21
C LEU A 75 -2.75 -8.10 2.62
N LEU A 76 -3.74 -7.22 2.79
CA LEU A 76 -4.04 -6.57 4.05
C LEU A 76 -5.40 -7.05 4.58
N SER A 77 -5.45 -7.46 5.84
CA SER A 77 -6.67 -7.82 6.54
C SER A 77 -7.60 -6.60 6.72
N PRO A 78 -8.85 -6.80 7.16
CA PRO A 78 -9.71 -5.69 7.56
C PRO A 78 -9.10 -4.83 8.69
N GLN A 79 -8.28 -5.43 9.55
CA GLN A 79 -7.53 -4.74 10.60
C GLN A 79 -6.24 -4.07 10.10
N ASN A 80 -6.06 -3.98 8.78
CA ASN A 80 -4.88 -3.43 8.12
C ASN A 80 -3.57 -4.14 8.49
N THR A 81 -3.64 -5.43 8.84
CA THR A 81 -2.48 -6.27 9.12
C THR A 81 -2.08 -7.06 7.88
N LEU A 82 -0.78 -7.32 7.70
CA LEU A 82 -0.30 -8.09 6.55
C LEU A 82 -0.69 -9.56 6.73
N VAL A 83 -1.45 -10.07 5.77
CA VAL A 83 -1.84 -11.47 5.67
C VAL A 83 -0.87 -12.16 4.72
N MET A 84 -0.32 -13.28 5.20
CA MET A 84 0.60 -14.07 4.39
C MET A 84 -0.18 -14.84 3.33
N ALA A 85 0.05 -14.56 2.04
CA ALA A 85 -0.73 -15.13 0.94
C ALA A 85 -0.79 -16.67 0.96
N HIS A 86 0.26 -17.34 1.46
CA HIS A 86 0.31 -18.80 1.53
C HIS A 86 -0.71 -19.42 2.50
N THR A 87 -1.17 -18.69 3.52
CA THR A 87 -2.15 -19.20 4.50
C THR A 87 -3.59 -19.17 3.99
N VAL A 88 -3.83 -18.42 2.91
CA VAL A 88 -5.15 -18.15 2.36
C VAL A 88 -5.30 -18.63 0.90
N ILE A 89 -4.37 -19.48 0.45
CA ILE A 89 -4.48 -20.16 -0.85
C ILE A 89 -5.78 -20.98 -0.89
N GLY A 90 -6.51 -20.89 -2.00
CA GLY A 90 -7.80 -21.55 -2.21
C GLY A 90 -9.00 -20.80 -1.64
N GLN A 91 -8.79 -19.70 -0.89
CA GLN A 91 -9.87 -18.88 -0.34
C GLN A 91 -10.24 -17.73 -1.28
N LYS A 92 -11.49 -17.29 -1.19
CA LYS A 92 -12.04 -16.15 -1.92
C LYS A 92 -12.39 -15.04 -0.96
N PHE A 93 -11.97 -13.82 -1.30
CA PHE A 93 -12.24 -12.63 -0.49
C PHE A 93 -12.80 -11.51 -1.34
N THR A 94 -13.73 -10.75 -0.78
CA THR A 94 -14.10 -9.45 -1.33
C THR A 94 -13.00 -8.46 -0.96
N VAL A 95 -12.35 -7.89 -1.96
CA VAL A 95 -11.20 -7.00 -1.78
C VAL A 95 -11.38 -5.68 -2.50
N ASN A 96 -10.74 -4.64 -1.96
CA ASN A 96 -10.27 -3.55 -2.81
C ASN A 96 -8.87 -3.89 -3.31
N TYR A 97 -8.51 -3.50 -4.53
CA TYR A 97 -7.22 -3.83 -5.11
C TYR A 97 -6.68 -2.72 -6.00
N VAL A 98 -5.35 -2.68 -6.12
CA VAL A 98 -4.64 -1.82 -7.07
C VAL A 98 -3.80 -2.70 -7.98
N VAL A 99 -3.94 -2.45 -9.28
CA VAL A 99 -3.11 -3.07 -10.32
C VAL A 99 -2.05 -2.05 -10.74
N GLU A 100 -0.82 -2.51 -10.91
CA GLU A 100 0.25 -1.69 -11.43
C GLU A 100 0.02 -1.37 -12.92
N ALA A 101 0.05 -0.10 -13.30
CA ALA A 101 -0.25 0.33 -14.66
C ALA A 101 0.81 -0.12 -15.70
N SER A 102 2.07 -0.28 -15.29
CA SER A 102 3.19 -0.65 -16.17
C SER A 102 3.19 -2.14 -16.51
N THR A 103 2.94 -3.01 -15.53
CA THR A 103 3.06 -4.48 -15.68
C THR A 103 1.71 -5.18 -15.75
N GLY A 104 0.63 -4.53 -15.31
CA GLY A 104 -0.68 -5.16 -15.18
C GLY A 104 -0.76 -6.17 -14.02
N MET A 105 0.23 -6.20 -13.12
CA MET A 105 0.25 -7.11 -11.98
C MET A 105 -0.50 -6.55 -10.76
N LEU A 106 -1.05 -7.44 -9.95
CA LEU A 106 -1.71 -7.08 -8.69
C LEU A 106 -0.67 -6.58 -7.68
N LEU A 107 -0.74 -5.30 -7.31
CA LEU A 107 0.22 -4.65 -6.41
C LEU A 107 -0.17 -4.77 -4.94
N THR A 108 -1.43 -4.47 -4.62
CA THR A 108 -1.93 -4.49 -3.24
C THR A 108 -3.41 -4.85 -3.24
N ALA A 109 -3.82 -5.68 -2.29
CA ALA A 109 -5.19 -6.05 -2.04
C ALA A 109 -5.53 -5.87 -0.56
N TRP A 110 -6.72 -5.34 -0.30
CA TRP A 110 -7.28 -5.13 1.03
C TRP A 110 -8.54 -5.97 1.17
N ILE A 111 -8.51 -6.95 2.07
CA ILE A 111 -9.68 -7.77 2.45
C ILE A 111 -10.65 -6.88 3.20
N LEU A 112 -11.89 -6.81 2.72
CA LEU A 112 -12.89 -5.89 3.26
C LEU A 112 -13.68 -6.51 4.41
N SER A 113 -14.00 -5.68 5.40
CA SER A 113 -15.07 -6.01 6.35
C SER A 113 -16.44 -5.86 5.68
N LYS A 114 -17.49 -6.34 6.35
CA LYS A 114 -18.88 -6.17 5.87
C LYS A 114 -19.26 -4.69 5.73
N ASP A 115 -18.83 -3.85 6.66
CA ASP A 115 -19.13 -2.42 6.67
C ASP A 115 -18.40 -1.68 5.54
N GLU A 116 -17.14 -2.07 5.26
CA GLU A 116 -16.38 -1.53 4.12
C GLU A 116 -16.92 -2.04 2.77
N ALA A 117 -17.46 -3.26 2.76
CA ALA A 117 -18.05 -3.85 1.57
C ALA A 117 -19.32 -3.10 1.14
N ALA A 118 -20.09 -2.55 2.10
CA ALA A 118 -21.29 -1.76 1.84
C ALA A 118 -21.03 -0.40 1.18
N GLN A 119 -19.80 0.13 1.26
CA GLN A 119 -19.48 1.41 0.64
C GLN A 119 -19.35 1.30 -0.88
N PRO A 120 -20.02 2.21 -1.64
CA PRO A 120 -19.96 2.21 -3.09
C PRO A 120 -18.54 2.51 -3.58
N ARG A 121 -18.07 1.74 -4.56
CA ARG A 121 -16.74 1.93 -5.19
C ARG A 121 -16.77 1.46 -6.64
N LYS A 122 -15.89 2.02 -7.46
CA LYS A 122 -15.68 1.58 -8.85
C LYS A 122 -15.25 0.11 -8.87
N GLY A 123 -15.85 -0.69 -9.76
CA GLY A 123 -15.63 -2.14 -9.82
C GLY A 123 -16.55 -2.97 -8.91
N ALA A 124 -17.40 -2.35 -8.08
CA ALA A 124 -18.39 -3.07 -7.27
C ALA A 124 -19.57 -3.62 -8.09
N THR A 125 -19.31 -4.03 -9.34
CA THR A 125 -20.29 -4.59 -10.27
C THR A 125 -20.65 -6.03 -9.89
N ALA A 126 -21.00 -6.24 -8.62
CA ALA A 126 -21.98 -7.22 -8.23
C ALA A 126 -23.25 -6.43 -7.90
N THR A 127 -23.86 -5.85 -8.93
CA THR A 127 -25.28 -5.55 -8.81
C THR A 127 -25.97 -6.90 -8.86
N ASP A 128 -26.15 -7.54 -7.71
CA ASP A 128 -27.23 -8.50 -7.54
C ASP A 128 -28.51 -7.72 -7.83
N ARG A 129 -28.93 -7.70 -9.10
CA ARG A 129 -30.18 -7.07 -9.50
C ARG A 129 -31.28 -7.92 -8.91
N ASN A 130 -31.85 -7.49 -7.77
CA ASN A 130 -33.04 -8.12 -7.19
C ASN A 130 -34.32 -7.77 -7.97
N PHE A 131 -34.18 -7.48 -9.27
CA PHE A 131 -35.27 -7.15 -10.18
C PHE A 131 -34.98 -7.82 -11.52
N ILE A 132 -36.01 -8.52 -12.02
CA ILE A 132 -36.04 -9.18 -13.33
C ILE A 132 -36.85 -8.27 -14.25
N PHE A 133 -36.39 -8.07 -15.49
CA PHE A 133 -37.19 -7.33 -16.47
C PHE A 133 -38.29 -8.23 -17.03
N GLU A 134 -39.50 -7.69 -17.24
CA GLU A 134 -40.63 -8.41 -17.87
C GLU A 134 -40.24 -9.06 -19.21
N SER A 135 -39.31 -8.44 -19.96
CA SER A 135 -38.79 -8.98 -21.22
C SER A 135 -37.94 -10.24 -21.08
N GLU A 136 -37.45 -10.55 -19.87
CA GLU A 136 -36.63 -11.73 -19.55
C GLU A 136 -37.49 -12.92 -19.08
N ILE A 137 -38.79 -12.72 -18.87
CA ILE A 137 -39.73 -13.79 -18.52
C ILE A 137 -40.02 -14.60 -19.78
N PRO A 138 -39.79 -15.94 -19.79
CA PRO A 138 -40.12 -16.76 -20.94
C PRO A 138 -41.63 -16.73 -21.19
N LYS A 139 -42.04 -16.21 -22.36
CA LYS A 139 -43.44 -16.22 -22.78
C LYS A 139 -43.92 -17.67 -22.91
N ARG A 140 -44.98 -18.00 -22.18
CA ARG A 140 -45.67 -19.29 -22.24
C ARG A 140 -46.52 -19.41 -23.51
#